data_AF-A0A962D370-F1
#
_entry.id   AF-A0A962D370-F1
#
_cell.length_a   1.000
_cell.length_b   1.000
_cell.length_c   1.000
_cell.angle_alpha   90.00
_cell.angle_beta   90.00
_cell.angle_gamma   90.00
#
_symmetry.space_group_name_H-M   'P 1'
#
loop_
_entity.id
_entity.type
_entity.pdbx_description
1 polymer ?
#
loop_
_entity_poly.entity_id
_entity_poly.type
_entity_poly.pdbx_seq_one_letter_code
_entity_poly.pdbx_strand_id
1 'polypeptide(L)'
;MTEHHASIHWQRIPVGSDYSRDHHWSIPNGARVAASASAALVPPPLTGDQRFDPEQGFVASIAACHMLWFLTLAEQRGWPVQGYVDQAVGVLAKPAGGRLSIENYEQLRPAFGSHNLRSLSNAVAWARNLNVPQRAYEIQMLYGMAEDGARFFFNDTA
;
A
#
# COMPACT_ATOMS: atom_id res chain seq x y z
N MET A 1 17.98 -0.05 14.12
CA MET A 1 16.65 -0.68 13.99
C MET A 1 15.65 0.29 14.59
N THR A 2 14.59 0.64 13.86
CA THR A 2 13.50 1.48 14.38
C THR A 2 12.28 0.59 14.58
N GLU A 3 11.52 0.84 15.64
CA GLU A 3 10.27 0.15 15.91
C GLU A 3 9.10 1.12 15.75
N HIS A 4 8.03 0.64 15.12
CA HIS A 4 6.82 1.41 14.88
C HIS A 4 5.64 0.66 15.47
N HIS A 5 5.02 1.24 16.50
CA HIS A 5 3.96 0.61 17.28
C HIS A 5 2.59 1.21 16.93
N ALA A 6 1.57 0.37 16.83
CA ALA A 6 0.16 0.75 16.75
C ALA A 6 -0.67 -0.26 17.55
N SER A 7 -1.72 0.21 18.22
CA SER A 7 -2.65 -0.64 18.96
C SER A 7 -4.02 -0.62 18.31
N ILE A 8 -4.62 -1.78 18.15
CA ILE A 8 -5.97 -1.94 17.59
C ILE A 8 -6.90 -2.35 18.73
N HIS A 9 -7.97 -1.60 18.93
CA HIS A 9 -8.97 -1.91 19.93
C HIS A 9 -10.36 -1.94 19.30
N TRP A 10 -10.95 -3.13 19.36
CA TRP A 10 -12.32 -3.42 18.96
C TRP A 10 -13.09 -3.91 20.17
N GLN A 11 -14.33 -3.46 20.30
CA GLN A 11 -15.27 -3.97 21.29
C GLN A 11 -16.53 -4.41 20.58
N ARG A 12 -17.08 -5.56 20.98
CA ARG A 12 -18.28 -6.11 20.35
C ARG A 12 -19.46 -5.18 20.54
N ILE A 13 -20.03 -4.74 19.42
CA ILE A 13 -21.33 -4.06 19.35
C ILE A 13 -22.25 -4.96 18.52
N PRO A 14 -23.28 -5.60 19.10
CA PRO A 14 -24.22 -6.43 18.35
C PRO A 14 -25.00 -5.62 17.30
N VAL A 15 -25.21 -6.20 16.13
CA VAL A 15 -26.04 -5.65 15.04
C VAL A 15 -26.92 -6.77 14.49
N GLY A 16 -28.18 -6.81 14.92
CA GLY A 16 -29.06 -7.94 14.66
C GLY A 16 -28.49 -9.24 15.24
N SER A 17 -28.33 -10.26 14.39
CA SER A 17 -27.68 -11.53 14.76
C SER A 17 -26.15 -11.52 14.61
N ASP A 18 -25.57 -10.40 14.17
CA ASP A 18 -24.13 -10.25 13.91
C ASP A 18 -23.53 -9.11 14.77
N TYR A 19 -22.40 -8.52 14.36
CA TYR A 19 -21.71 -7.46 15.10
C TYR A 19 -21.08 -6.38 14.22
N SER A 20 -20.84 -5.20 14.76
CA SER A 20 -20.14 -4.12 14.06
C SER A 20 -18.65 -4.42 13.89
N ARG A 21 -18.10 -4.09 12.72
CA ARG A 21 -16.66 -4.13 12.41
C ARG A 21 -15.93 -2.86 12.84
N ASP A 22 -16.63 -1.90 13.40
CA ASP A 22 -16.09 -0.63 13.83
C ASP A 22 -15.09 -0.80 14.99
N HIS A 23 -13.93 -0.18 14.86
CA HIS A 23 -12.85 -0.21 15.82
C HIS A 23 -12.04 1.08 15.77
N HIS A 24 -10.98 1.16 16.57
CA HIS A 24 -10.04 2.28 16.52
C HIS A 24 -8.60 1.81 16.51
N TRP A 25 -7.76 2.55 15.78
CA TRP A 25 -6.31 2.43 15.86
C TRP A 25 -5.79 3.54 16.75
N SER A 26 -4.83 3.22 17.61
CA SER A 26 -4.14 4.17 18.46
C SER A 26 -2.65 4.12 18.17
N ILE A 27 -2.07 5.28 17.91
CA ILE A 27 -0.63 5.46 17.72
C ILE A 27 -0.06 6.06 19.02
N PRO A 28 1.16 5.67 19.47
CA PRO A 28 1.75 6.15 20.72
C PRO A 28 1.85 7.68 20.84
N ASN A 29 1.90 8.40 19.72
CA ASN A 29 1.92 9.86 19.68
C ASN A 29 0.54 10.51 19.96
N GLY A 30 -0.47 9.71 20.32
CA GLY A 30 -1.82 10.17 20.64
C GLY A 30 -2.77 10.20 19.43
N ALA A 31 -2.30 9.97 18.21
CA ALA A 31 -3.17 9.90 17.04
C ALA A 31 -4.15 8.70 17.17
N ARG A 32 -5.42 8.95 16.85
CA ARG A 32 -6.47 7.94 16.83
C ARG A 32 -7.18 7.95 15.48
N VAL A 33 -7.37 6.76 14.91
CA VAL A 33 -8.07 6.58 13.63
C VAL A 33 -9.32 5.78 13.87
N ALA A 34 -10.49 6.33 13.51
CA ALA A 34 -11.73 5.58 13.49
C ALA A 34 -11.73 4.66 12.27
N ALA A 35 -11.77 3.35 12.51
CA ALA A 35 -11.60 2.35 11.47
C ALA A 35 -12.76 1.35 11.44
N SER A 36 -12.95 0.69 10.31
CA SER A 36 -13.90 -0.41 10.13
C SER A 36 -13.38 -1.41 9.09
N ALA A 37 -14.17 -2.42 8.75
CA ALA A 37 -13.92 -3.21 7.55
C ALA A 37 -14.34 -2.39 6.31
N SER A 38 -13.78 -2.71 5.14
CA SER A 38 -14.20 -2.08 3.88
C SER A 38 -15.67 -2.40 3.57
N ALA A 39 -16.46 -1.38 3.26
CA ALA A 39 -17.86 -1.51 2.88
C ALA A 39 -18.06 -2.36 1.60
N ALA A 40 -17.02 -2.44 0.76
CA ALA A 40 -17.02 -3.29 -0.42
C ALA A 40 -16.94 -4.79 -0.08
N LEU A 41 -16.43 -5.15 1.10
CA LEU A 41 -16.29 -6.52 1.59
C LEU A 41 -17.38 -6.89 2.61
N VAL A 42 -17.75 -5.94 3.48
CA VAL A 42 -18.75 -6.12 4.52
C VAL A 42 -19.75 -4.96 4.40
N PRO A 43 -21.00 -5.20 3.98
CA PRO A 43 -21.94 -4.10 3.75
C PRO A 43 -22.52 -3.53 5.06
N PRO A 44 -23.06 -2.30 5.00
CA PRO A 44 -23.91 -1.76 6.06
C PRO A 44 -25.07 -2.71 6.41
N PRO A 45 -25.54 -2.75 7.67
CA PRO A 45 -25.16 -1.88 8.80
C PRO A 45 -23.95 -2.38 9.61
N LEU A 46 -23.18 -3.35 9.12
CA LEU A 46 -22.08 -3.96 9.87
C LEU A 46 -20.80 -3.11 9.85
N THR A 47 -20.71 -2.14 8.93
CA THR A 47 -19.61 -1.18 8.75
C THR A 47 -20.11 0.25 8.82
N GLY A 48 -19.32 1.16 9.40
CA GLY A 48 -19.61 2.59 9.36
C GLY A 48 -19.21 3.27 8.05
N ASP A 49 -20.11 4.07 7.47
CA ASP A 49 -20.01 4.70 6.14
C ASP A 49 -18.85 5.72 5.95
N GLN A 50 -18.10 6.07 7.00
CA GLN A 50 -17.02 7.08 6.95
C GLN A 50 -15.79 6.68 7.76
N ARG A 51 -15.53 5.38 7.88
CA ARG A 51 -14.40 4.88 8.63
C ARG A 51 -13.29 4.42 7.69
N PHE A 52 -12.07 4.66 8.13
CA PHE A 52 -10.88 4.20 7.45
C PHE A 52 -10.85 2.67 7.44
N ASP A 53 -10.63 2.05 6.28
CA ASP A 53 -10.44 0.61 6.20
C ASP A 53 -8.95 0.22 6.09
N PRO A 54 -8.56 -1.02 6.46
CA PRO A 54 -7.18 -1.47 6.39
C PRO A 54 -6.58 -1.35 4.98
N GLU A 55 -7.38 -1.59 3.94
CA GLU A 55 -6.94 -1.53 2.55
C GLU A 55 -6.58 -0.10 2.13
N GLN A 56 -7.42 0.89 2.49
CA GLN A 56 -7.12 2.31 2.34
C GLN A 56 -5.87 2.70 3.13
N GLY A 57 -5.71 2.18 4.35
CA GLY A 57 -4.51 2.44 5.15
C GLY A 57 -3.23 1.88 4.55
N PHE A 58 -3.31 0.72 3.92
CA PHE A 58 -2.20 0.15 3.19
C PHE A 58 -1.82 1.03 2.00
N VAL A 59 -2.78 1.38 1.15
CA VAL A 59 -2.57 2.23 -0.04
C VAL A 59 -1.98 3.59 0.35
N ALA A 60 -2.56 4.24 1.35
CA ALA A 60 -2.09 5.53 1.85
C ALA A 60 -0.67 5.44 2.42
N SER A 61 -0.34 4.37 3.16
CA SER A 61 0.99 4.20 3.76
C SER A 61 2.10 4.09 2.70
N ILE A 62 1.82 3.38 1.61
CA ILE A 62 2.78 3.17 0.52
C ILE A 62 2.92 4.45 -0.31
N ALA A 63 1.80 5.08 -0.70
CA ALA A 63 1.80 6.34 -1.44
C ALA A 63 2.57 7.44 -0.67
N ALA A 64 2.35 7.54 0.63
CA ALA A 64 3.08 8.49 1.48
C ALA A 64 4.58 8.17 1.56
N CYS A 65 4.97 6.88 1.62
CA CYS A 65 6.37 6.49 1.60
C CYS A 65 7.06 6.85 0.28
N HIS A 66 6.39 6.61 -0.85
CA HIS A 66 6.89 7.01 -2.17
C HIS A 66 7.04 8.53 -2.27
N MET A 67 6.05 9.30 -1.79
CA MET A 67 6.12 10.76 -1.72
C MET A 67 7.35 11.22 -0.93
N LEU A 68 7.57 10.70 0.29
CA LEU A 68 8.70 11.11 1.14
C LEU A 68 10.05 10.83 0.48
N TRP A 69 10.19 9.67 -0.18
CA TRP A 69 11.37 9.34 -0.95
C TRP A 69 11.58 10.29 -2.14
N PHE A 70 10.53 10.53 -2.93
CA PHE A 70 10.56 11.45 -4.07
C PHE A 70 10.99 12.86 -3.65
N LEU A 71 10.39 13.40 -2.57
CA LEU A 71 10.73 14.73 -2.05
C LEU A 71 12.20 14.81 -1.64
N THR A 72 12.73 13.76 -1.00
CA THR A 72 14.15 13.68 -0.64
C THR A 72 15.05 13.73 -1.88
N LEU A 73 14.71 13.00 -2.94
CA LEU A 73 15.48 12.99 -4.18
C LEU A 73 15.40 14.30 -4.97
N ALA A 74 14.25 14.97 -4.95
CA ALA A 74 14.06 16.26 -5.61
C ALA A 74 14.89 17.34 -4.92
N GLU A 75 14.89 17.36 -3.58
CA GLU A 75 15.71 18.27 -2.79
C GLU A 75 17.21 18.08 -3.06
N GLN A 76 17.67 16.82 -3.09
CA GLN A 76 19.07 16.49 -3.42
C GLN A 76 19.50 16.96 -4.82
N ARG A 77 18.54 17.17 -5.74
CA ARG A 77 18.79 17.67 -7.10
C ARG A 77 18.58 19.18 -7.25
N GLY A 78 18.28 19.89 -6.15
CA GLY A 78 18.00 21.32 -6.17
C GLY A 78 16.66 21.66 -6.85
N TRP A 79 15.68 20.75 -6.82
CA TRP A 79 14.34 20.96 -7.34
C TRP A 79 13.36 21.23 -6.19
N PRO A 80 13.04 22.50 -5.89
CA PRO A 80 12.20 22.84 -4.75
C PRO A 80 10.72 22.55 -5.03
N VAL A 81 10.27 21.34 -4.68
CA VAL A 81 8.87 20.90 -4.86
C VAL A 81 7.94 21.71 -3.95
N GLN A 82 6.94 22.38 -4.53
CA GLN A 82 5.98 23.22 -3.80
C GLN A 82 4.72 22.45 -3.33
N GLY A 83 4.42 21.32 -3.96
CA GLY A 83 3.24 20.52 -3.64
C GLY A 83 3.30 19.16 -4.29
N TYR A 84 2.63 18.19 -3.66
CA TYR A 84 2.52 16.83 -4.13
C TYR A 84 1.09 16.35 -3.87
N VAL A 85 0.45 15.80 -4.90
CA VAL A 85 -0.86 15.17 -4.80
C VAL A 85 -0.78 13.83 -5.51
N ASP A 86 -1.18 12.78 -4.80
CA ASP A 86 -1.30 11.44 -5.36
C ASP A 86 -2.72 10.91 -5.10
N GLN A 87 -3.35 10.41 -6.16
CA GLN A 87 -4.66 9.77 -6.14
C GLN A 87 -4.46 8.26 -6.26
N ALA A 88 -3.75 7.70 -5.27
CA ALA A 88 -3.34 6.31 -5.28
C ALA A 88 -4.54 5.36 -5.23
N VAL A 89 -4.50 4.30 -6.06
CA VAL A 89 -5.54 3.28 -6.13
C VAL A 89 -4.95 1.91 -5.81
N GLY A 90 -5.51 1.24 -4.81
CA GLY A 90 -5.23 -0.17 -4.53
C GLY A 90 -6.33 -1.06 -5.08
N VAL A 91 -5.94 -2.17 -5.72
CA VAL A 91 -6.88 -3.18 -6.22
C VAL A 91 -6.65 -4.47 -5.44
N LEU A 92 -7.65 -4.90 -4.67
CA LEU A 92 -7.65 -6.26 -4.13
C LEU A 92 -8.02 -7.25 -5.23
N ALA A 93 -7.11 -8.17 -5.51
CA ALA A 93 -7.33 -9.28 -6.40
C ALA A 93 -6.95 -10.59 -5.70
N LYS A 94 -7.57 -11.70 -6.12
CA LYS A 94 -7.21 -13.06 -5.70
C LYS A 94 -5.72 -13.33 -5.98
N PRO A 95 -5.07 -14.37 -5.42
CA PRO A 95 -3.61 -14.59 -5.53
C PRO A 95 -2.98 -14.56 -6.93
N ALA A 96 -3.76 -14.75 -8.00
CA ALA A 96 -3.33 -14.52 -9.38
C ALA A 96 -3.22 -13.03 -9.78
N GLY A 97 -3.56 -12.10 -8.88
CA GLY A 97 -3.75 -10.68 -9.14
C GLY A 97 -2.47 -9.95 -9.51
N GLY A 98 -1.32 -10.34 -8.94
CA GLY A 98 -0.04 -9.80 -9.38
C GLY A 98 0.26 -10.10 -10.85
N ARG A 99 -0.11 -11.31 -11.31
CA ARG A 99 -0.04 -11.67 -12.73
C ARG A 99 -1.08 -10.89 -13.54
N LEU A 100 -2.32 -10.80 -13.07
CA LEU A 100 -3.39 -10.11 -13.78
C LEU A 100 -3.08 -8.62 -13.99
N SER A 101 -2.49 -7.96 -12.99
CA SER A 101 -2.06 -6.56 -13.11
C SER A 101 -0.90 -6.40 -14.10
N ILE A 102 0.05 -7.34 -14.12
CA ILE A 102 1.12 -7.36 -15.13
C ILE A 102 0.54 -7.62 -16.54
N GLU A 103 -0.40 -8.55 -16.69
CA GLU A 103 -1.04 -8.87 -17.98
C GLU A 103 -1.81 -7.68 -18.56
N ASN A 104 -2.32 -6.78 -17.70
CA ASN A 104 -3.09 -5.60 -18.11
C ASN A 104 -2.28 -4.28 -17.99
N TYR A 105 -0.95 -4.33 -18.06
CA TYR A 105 -0.07 -3.15 -17.92
C TYR A 105 -0.31 -2.05 -18.97
N GLU A 106 -1.00 -2.33 -20.07
CA GLU A 106 -1.35 -1.32 -21.05
C GLU A 106 -2.50 -0.42 -20.58
N GLN A 107 -3.33 -0.92 -19.67
CA GLN A 107 -4.49 -0.22 -19.10
C GLN A 107 -4.23 0.24 -17.66
N LEU A 108 -3.27 -0.37 -16.99
CA LEU A 108 -2.90 -0.12 -15.60
C LEU A 108 -1.42 0.26 -15.53
N ARG A 109 -1.03 1.04 -14.53
CA ARG A 109 0.39 1.20 -14.15
C ARG A 109 0.60 0.54 -12.79
N PRO A 110 0.91 -0.77 -12.73
CA PRO A 110 0.92 -1.50 -11.47
C PRO A 110 2.06 -1.02 -10.56
N ALA A 111 1.73 -0.72 -9.31
CA ALA A 111 2.69 -0.47 -8.24
C ALA A 111 2.64 -1.61 -7.22
N PHE A 112 3.73 -2.36 -7.08
CA PHE A 112 3.85 -3.47 -6.14
C PHE A 112 4.48 -3.01 -4.84
N GLY A 113 3.65 -2.59 -3.88
CA GLY A 113 4.08 -2.21 -2.53
C GLY A 113 4.24 -3.42 -1.62
N SER A 114 5.48 -3.85 -1.32
CA SER A 114 5.70 -4.97 -0.37
C SER A 114 7.13 -5.04 0.15
N HIS A 115 7.32 -5.59 1.35
CA HIS A 115 8.63 -6.05 1.84
C HIS A 115 8.82 -7.56 1.69
N ASN A 116 7.83 -8.28 1.15
CA ASN A 116 7.91 -9.71 0.96
C ASN A 116 8.63 -10.01 -0.36
N LEU A 117 9.91 -10.37 -0.28
CA LEU A 117 10.74 -10.68 -1.46
C LEU A 117 10.10 -11.74 -2.36
N ARG A 118 9.47 -12.78 -1.81
CA ARG A 118 8.77 -13.80 -2.62
C ARG A 118 7.65 -13.19 -3.47
N SER A 119 6.90 -12.26 -2.90
CA SER A 119 5.78 -11.59 -3.60
C SER A 119 6.30 -10.68 -4.71
N LEU A 120 7.34 -9.90 -4.42
CA LEU A 120 7.98 -9.03 -5.41
C LEU A 120 8.67 -9.82 -6.53
N SER A 121 9.45 -10.84 -6.19
CA SER A 121 10.10 -11.73 -7.17
C SER A 121 9.08 -12.42 -8.07
N ASN A 122 7.92 -12.82 -7.54
CA ASN A 122 6.84 -13.37 -8.35
C ASN A 122 6.28 -12.34 -9.35
N ALA A 123 6.06 -11.09 -8.94
CA ALA A 123 5.61 -10.03 -9.85
C ALA A 123 6.64 -9.76 -10.96
N VAL A 124 7.92 -9.64 -10.61
CA VAL A 124 9.02 -9.44 -11.57
C VAL A 124 9.17 -10.62 -12.52
N ALA A 125 9.03 -11.86 -12.03
CA ALA A 125 9.08 -13.05 -12.86
C ALA A 125 7.96 -13.04 -13.92
N TRP A 126 6.74 -12.63 -13.55
CA TRP A 126 5.64 -12.47 -14.51
C TRP A 126 5.91 -11.35 -15.51
N ALA A 127 6.42 -10.20 -15.07
CA ALA A 127 6.75 -9.08 -15.95
C ALA A 127 7.78 -9.50 -17.01
N ARG A 128 8.84 -10.21 -16.59
CA ARG A 128 9.86 -10.75 -17.49
C ARG A 128 9.27 -11.80 -18.45
N ASN A 129 8.48 -12.74 -17.94
CA ASN A 129 7.86 -13.79 -18.76
C ASN A 129 6.91 -13.23 -19.84
N LEU A 130 6.22 -12.13 -19.53
CA LEU A 130 5.28 -11.48 -20.44
C LEU A 130 5.92 -10.35 -21.27
N ASN A 131 7.24 -10.16 -21.18
CA ASN A 131 7.98 -9.08 -21.84
C ASN A 131 7.39 -7.68 -21.58
N VAL A 132 6.86 -7.46 -20.37
CA VAL A 132 6.32 -6.17 -19.96
C VAL A 132 7.48 -5.17 -19.82
N PRO A 133 7.41 -3.97 -20.45
CA PRO A 133 8.46 -2.98 -20.32
C PRO A 133 8.70 -2.61 -18.85
N GLN A 134 9.95 -2.48 -18.41
CA GLN A 134 10.30 -2.13 -17.03
C GLN A 134 9.60 -0.83 -16.56
N ARG A 135 9.41 0.14 -17.47
CA ARG A 135 8.71 1.40 -17.21
C ARG A 135 7.21 1.27 -16.95
N ALA A 136 6.62 0.12 -17.24
CA ALA A 136 5.19 -0.12 -17.15
C ALA A 136 4.71 -0.47 -15.73
N TYR A 137 5.62 -0.81 -14.83
CA TYR A 137 5.31 -1.10 -13.44
C TYR A 137 6.36 -0.51 -12.51
N GLU A 138 6.03 -0.42 -11.23
CA GLU A 138 6.96 0.01 -10.20
C GLU A 138 6.90 -0.89 -8.97
N ILE A 139 7.99 -0.94 -8.22
CA ILE A 139 8.08 -1.61 -6.92
C ILE A 139 8.21 -0.52 -5.87
N GLN A 140 7.37 -0.60 -4.84
CA GLN A 140 7.34 0.34 -3.75
C GLN A 140 7.66 -0.39 -2.43
N MET A 141 8.40 0.27 -1.56
CA MET A 141 8.78 -0.23 -0.24
C MET A 141 8.64 0.91 0.77
N LEU A 142 8.45 0.60 2.05
CA LEU A 142 8.48 1.62 3.10
C LEU A 142 9.89 2.21 3.22
N TYR A 143 9.96 3.53 3.29
CA TYR A 143 11.22 4.27 3.40
C TYR A 143 11.99 3.87 4.67
N GLY A 144 13.31 3.68 4.55
CA GLY A 144 14.18 3.27 5.65
C GLY A 144 14.04 1.80 6.08
N MET A 145 13.27 1.00 5.33
CA MET A 145 13.10 -0.43 5.59
C MET A 145 13.59 -1.27 4.40
N ALA A 146 14.25 -2.40 4.70
CA ALA A 146 14.71 -3.37 3.71
C ALA A 146 15.59 -2.77 2.58
N GLU A 147 16.46 -1.80 2.89
CA GLU A 147 17.30 -1.10 1.90
C GLU A 147 18.14 -2.05 1.03
N ASP A 148 18.70 -3.11 1.62
CA ASP A 148 19.45 -4.12 0.85
C ASP A 148 18.55 -4.90 -0.12
N GLY A 149 17.31 -5.19 0.28
CA GLY A 149 16.30 -5.82 -0.56
C GLY A 149 15.78 -4.89 -1.66
N ALA A 150 15.66 -3.59 -1.37
CA ALA A 150 15.34 -2.57 -2.36
C ALA A 150 16.40 -2.56 -3.48
N ARG A 151 17.69 -2.52 -3.11
CA ARG A 151 18.82 -2.48 -4.08
C ARG A 151 18.77 -3.61 -5.11
N PHE A 152 18.29 -4.80 -4.74
CA PHE A 152 18.14 -5.92 -5.68
C PHE A 152 17.25 -5.60 -6.88
N PHE A 153 16.17 -4.85 -6.67
CA PHE A 153 15.20 -4.52 -7.73
C PHE A 153 15.55 -3.24 -8.50
N PHE A 154 16.42 -2.39 -7.95
CA PHE A 154 16.75 -1.08 -8.53
C PHE A 154 18.11 -1.04 -9.25
N ASN A 155 18.93 -2.11 -9.17
CA ASN A 155 20.26 -2.17 -9.79
C ASN A 155 20.28 -2.71 -11.25
N ASP A 156 19.14 -2.95 -11.89
CA ASP A 156 19.09 -3.42 -13.29
C ASP A 156 19.21 -2.29 -14.34
N THR A 157 19.67 -1.08 -13.97
CA THR A 157 20.09 -0.07 -14.95
C THR A 157 21.53 -0.32 -15.39
N ALA A 158 21.70 -1.23 -16.34
CA ALA A 158 22.86 -1.31 -17.22
C ALA A 158 22.41 -1.08 -18.67
#